data_AF-A0A5A7MV64-F1
#
_entry.id   AF-A0A5A7MV64-F1
#
_cell.length_a   1.000
_cell.length_b   1.000
_cell.length_c   1.000
_cell.angle_alpha   90.00
_cell.angle_beta   90.00
_cell.angle_gamma   90.00
#
_symmetry.space_group_name_H-M   'P 1'
#
loop_
_entity.id
_entity.type
_entity.pdbx_description
1 polymer ?
#
loop_
_entity_poly.entity_id
_entity_poly.type
_entity_poly.pdbx_seq_one_letter_code
_entity_poly.pdbx_strand_id
1 'polypeptide(L)'
;MSNQARITLLPMTVAVTVAATFTGLVAMAAPASALQIKQGVDGAQVTATVSAGEISRIALTQDRIRMVNGDPDVDITHDEVSGDIYIKPTVAPLVKPLNLFIATEKGFTYQLLLVPENVPSEQILIRNADALAGSAEARPGKRKRRSTPRSSKS
;
A
#
# COMPACT_ATOMS: atom_id res chain seq x y z
N MET A 1 22.50 -29.90 90.36
CA MET A 1 21.03 -29.96 90.38
C MET A 1 20.53 -29.15 89.20
N SER A 2 20.40 -29.77 88.03
CA SER A 2 19.17 -30.42 87.50
C SER A 2 18.19 -29.41 86.91
N ASN A 3 18.10 -29.33 85.58
CA ASN A 3 16.91 -29.73 84.81
C ASN A 3 17.10 -29.30 83.34
N GLN A 4 17.28 -30.26 82.42
CA GLN A 4 16.25 -31.00 81.67
C GLN A 4 15.82 -30.30 80.39
N ALA A 5 16.10 -31.00 79.30
CA ALA A 5 15.72 -30.71 77.93
C ALA A 5 14.19 -30.81 77.73
N ARG A 6 13.65 -30.02 76.79
CA ARG A 6 12.57 -30.46 75.89
C ARG A 6 12.64 -29.73 74.55
N ILE A 7 13.00 -30.49 73.52
CA ILE A 7 12.75 -30.19 72.11
C ILE A 7 11.28 -30.48 71.84
N THR A 8 10.56 -29.58 71.17
CA THR A 8 9.22 -29.86 70.63
C THR A 8 9.11 -29.22 69.25
N LEU A 9 8.97 -30.08 68.23
CA LEU A 9 8.67 -29.78 66.84
C LEU A 9 7.18 -29.49 66.63
N LEU A 10 6.84 -28.74 65.57
CA LEU A 10 5.66 -28.79 64.66
C LEU A 10 5.20 -27.36 64.25
N PRO A 11 4.53 -27.17 63.09
CA PRO A 11 5.00 -27.46 61.73
C PRO A 11 4.77 -26.27 60.77
N MET A 12 5.23 -26.46 59.53
CA MET A 12 4.99 -25.64 58.34
C MET A 12 3.57 -25.07 58.24
N THR A 13 3.48 -23.76 57.99
CA THR A 13 2.37 -23.19 57.21
C THR A 13 2.87 -22.06 56.32
N VAL A 14 3.12 -22.44 55.06
CA VAL A 14 2.89 -21.69 53.82
C VAL A 14 2.82 -20.17 53.94
N ALA A 15 3.84 -19.47 53.44
CA ALA A 15 3.69 -18.09 53.00
C ALA A 15 4.47 -17.87 51.69
N VAL A 16 3.73 -18.07 50.60
CA VAL A 16 3.82 -17.33 49.33
C VAL A 16 5.15 -17.46 48.59
N THR A 17 5.16 -18.44 47.69
CA THR A 17 6.04 -18.53 46.53
C THR A 17 6.10 -17.17 45.81
N VAL A 18 7.28 -16.53 45.79
CA VAL A 18 7.56 -15.38 44.91
C VAL A 18 7.68 -15.93 43.50
N ALA A 19 6.53 -16.11 42.84
CA ALA A 19 6.44 -16.50 41.44
C ALA A 19 5.87 -15.33 40.64
N ALA A 20 6.70 -14.83 39.72
CA ALA A 20 6.32 -14.25 38.44
C ALA A 20 5.41 -13.02 38.42
N THR A 21 6.00 -11.84 38.22
CA THR A 21 5.34 -10.74 37.48
C THR A 21 6.36 -9.95 36.65
N PHE A 22 6.87 -10.55 35.58
CA PHE A 22 7.41 -9.79 34.46
C PHE A 22 6.29 -9.64 33.43
N THR A 23 5.30 -8.80 33.72
CA THR A 23 4.21 -8.52 32.78
C THR A 23 4.68 -7.46 31.81
N GLY A 24 5.45 -7.88 30.80
CA GLY A 24 5.82 -7.03 29.67
C GLY A 24 4.57 -6.66 28.87
N LEU A 25 4.20 -5.39 28.89
CA LEU A 25 3.17 -4.83 28.01
C LEU A 25 3.76 -4.77 26.59
N VAL A 26 3.54 -5.81 25.80
CA VAL A 26 3.83 -5.79 24.36
C VAL A 26 2.71 -5.01 23.68
N ALA A 27 2.98 -3.75 23.32
CA ALA A 27 2.13 -3.01 22.43
C ALA A 27 2.16 -3.69 21.04
N MET A 28 1.07 -4.36 20.68
CA MET A 28 0.87 -4.87 19.33
C MET A 28 0.69 -3.66 18.39
N ALA A 29 1.78 -3.20 17.78
CA ALA A 29 1.70 -2.24 16.68
C ALA A 29 1.05 -2.94 15.49
N ALA A 30 -0.19 -2.59 15.17
CA ALA A 30 -0.82 -3.04 13.93
C ALA A 30 -0.03 -2.48 12.73
N PRO A 31 0.18 -3.26 11.67
CA PRO A 31 0.86 -2.75 10.48
C PRO A 31 0.02 -1.63 9.87
N ALA A 32 0.53 -0.40 9.92
CA ALA A 32 0.01 0.74 9.16
C ALA A 32 0.42 0.58 7.69
N SER A 33 -0.24 -0.33 6.98
CA SER A 33 0.01 -0.57 5.56
C SER A 33 -0.66 0.51 4.71
N ALA A 34 -0.06 1.70 4.67
CA ALA A 34 -0.55 2.87 3.93
C ALA A 34 -0.37 2.79 2.39
N LEU A 35 0.09 1.65 1.85
CA LEU A 35 0.32 1.44 0.41
C LEU A 35 -0.40 0.17 -0.08
N GLN A 36 -1.38 0.37 -0.95
CA GLN A 36 -2.11 -0.68 -1.64
C GLN A 36 -1.58 -0.85 -3.06
N ILE A 37 -1.10 -2.04 -3.39
CA ILE A 37 -0.71 -2.40 -4.76
C ILE A 37 -1.85 -3.18 -5.40
N LYS A 38 -2.40 -2.66 -6.50
CA LYS A 38 -3.51 -3.27 -7.23
C LYS A 38 -3.08 -3.65 -8.63
N GLN A 39 -3.49 -4.82 -9.09
CA GLN A 39 -3.25 -5.25 -10.46
C GLN A 39 -4.33 -4.66 -11.37
N GLY A 40 -3.91 -4.04 -12.47
CA GLY A 40 -4.76 -3.50 -13.50
C GLY A 40 -4.55 -4.22 -14.83
N VAL A 41 -5.63 -4.43 -15.55
CA VAL A 41 -5.66 -4.86 -16.95
C VAL A 41 -6.50 -3.82 -17.69
N ASP A 42 -6.22 -3.58 -18.96
CA ASP A 42 -6.97 -2.60 -19.74
C ASP A 42 -8.48 -2.91 -19.75
N GLY A 43 -9.28 -1.88 -19.47
CA GLY A 43 -10.74 -1.96 -19.36
C GLY A 43 -11.25 -2.66 -18.11
N ALA A 44 -10.38 -3.11 -17.20
CA ALA A 44 -10.80 -3.81 -15.98
C ALA A 44 -11.22 -2.85 -14.86
N GLN A 45 -12.05 -3.37 -13.95
CA GLN A 45 -12.37 -2.70 -12.71
C GLN A 45 -11.31 -3.00 -11.64
N VAL A 46 -10.78 -1.96 -11.00
CA VAL A 46 -9.81 -2.02 -9.91
C VAL A 46 -10.48 -1.56 -8.62
N THR A 47 -10.47 -2.39 -7.58
CA THR A 47 -11.09 -2.06 -6.28
C THR A 47 -10.04 -1.73 -5.22
N ALA A 48 -10.20 -0.61 -4.52
CA ALA A 48 -9.28 -0.14 -3.49
C ALA A 48 -9.99 0.54 -2.32
N THR A 49 -9.37 0.51 -1.14
CA THR A 49 -9.86 1.24 0.04
C THR A 49 -9.29 2.65 0.02
N VAL A 50 -10.07 3.63 0.47
CA VAL A 50 -9.64 5.04 0.61
C VAL A 50 -10.08 5.60 1.94
N SER A 51 -9.40 6.65 2.41
CA SER A 51 -9.86 7.36 3.61
C SER A 51 -11.19 8.05 3.35
N ALA A 52 -12.12 7.91 4.30
CA ALA A 52 -13.40 8.62 4.30
C ALA A 52 -13.27 10.10 4.71
N GLY A 53 -12.12 10.53 5.26
CA GLY A 53 -11.93 11.89 5.79
C GLY A 53 -10.66 12.60 5.33
N GLU A 54 -9.64 11.86 4.89
CA GLU A 54 -8.34 12.38 4.48
C GLU A 54 -8.12 12.23 2.97
N ILE A 55 -7.16 12.99 2.45
CA ILE A 55 -6.75 12.87 1.04
C ILE A 55 -6.06 11.52 0.83
N SER A 56 -6.40 10.80 -0.24
CA SER A 56 -5.71 9.58 -0.67
C SER A 56 -5.08 9.79 -2.05
N ARG A 57 -3.94 9.14 -2.33
CA ARG A 57 -3.21 9.26 -3.60
C ARG A 57 -3.41 8.01 -4.45
N ILE A 58 -3.64 8.16 -5.75
CA ILE A 58 -3.69 7.07 -6.72
C ILE A 58 -2.65 7.33 -7.82
N ALA A 59 -1.81 6.33 -8.06
CA ALA A 59 -0.69 6.38 -8.99
C ALA A 59 -0.64 5.12 -9.86
N LEU A 60 0.03 5.19 -11.02
CA LEU A 60 0.32 4.03 -11.85
C LEU A 60 1.81 3.70 -11.88
N THR A 61 2.12 2.42 -12.00
CA THR A 61 3.51 1.97 -12.12
C THR A 61 3.98 2.09 -13.57
N GLN A 62 5.01 2.91 -13.80
CA GLN A 62 5.60 3.16 -15.13
C GLN A 62 4.58 3.71 -16.14
N ASP A 63 3.55 4.40 -15.68
CA ASP A 63 2.55 5.06 -16.51
C ASP A 63 2.05 6.31 -15.77
N ARG A 64 1.28 7.17 -16.43
CA ARG A 64 0.76 8.41 -15.88
C ARG A 64 -0.71 8.55 -16.19
N ILE A 65 -1.50 9.04 -15.25
CA ILE A 65 -2.89 9.42 -15.48
C ILE A 65 -2.86 10.64 -16.39
N ARG A 66 -3.67 10.59 -17.45
CA ARG A 66 -3.88 11.72 -18.36
C ARG A 66 -5.21 12.39 -18.10
N MET A 67 -6.22 11.59 -17.76
CA MET A 67 -7.59 12.03 -17.58
C MET A 67 -8.24 11.24 -16.46
N VAL A 68 -9.05 11.92 -15.68
CA VAL A 68 -9.85 11.35 -14.60
C VAL A 68 -11.25 11.97 -14.62
N ASN A 69 -12.26 11.12 -14.49
CA ASN A 69 -13.65 11.50 -14.26
C ASN A 69 -14.16 10.66 -13.09
N GLY A 70 -15.02 11.22 -12.25
CA GLY A 70 -15.53 10.48 -11.10
C GLY A 70 -16.87 10.99 -10.59
N ASP A 71 -17.35 10.34 -9.54
CA ASP A 71 -18.55 10.74 -8.82
C ASP A 71 -18.44 12.20 -8.31
N PRO A 72 -19.56 12.93 -8.19
CA PRO A 72 -19.56 14.31 -7.69
C PRO A 72 -19.24 14.40 -6.18
N ASP A 73 -19.32 13.27 -5.46
CA ASP A 73 -19.08 13.19 -4.02
C ASP A 73 -17.58 13.01 -3.66
N VAL A 74 -16.69 13.24 -4.62
CA VAL A 74 -15.25 13.22 -4.44
C VAL A 74 -14.61 14.44 -5.10
N ASP A 75 -13.80 15.16 -4.32
CA ASP A 75 -12.90 16.17 -4.85
C ASP A 75 -11.70 15.46 -5.46
N ILE A 76 -11.41 15.74 -6.73
CA ILE A 76 -10.32 15.14 -7.49
C ILE A 76 -9.34 16.23 -7.88
N THR A 77 -8.08 16.08 -7.50
CA THR A 77 -6.96 16.92 -7.94
C THR A 77 -6.00 16.10 -8.77
N HIS A 78 -5.73 16.53 -10.00
CA HIS A 78 -4.76 15.88 -10.89
C HIS A 78 -3.44 16.64 -10.88
N ASP A 79 -2.35 15.97 -10.54
CA ASP A 79 -1.00 16.50 -10.70
C ASP A 79 -0.46 16.08 -12.06
N GLU A 80 -0.53 16.98 -13.04
CA GLU A 80 -0.09 16.72 -14.41
C GLU A 80 1.40 16.43 -14.55
N VAL A 81 2.23 16.85 -13.58
CA VAL A 81 3.68 16.64 -13.64
C VAL A 81 4.00 15.18 -13.31
N SER A 82 3.47 14.68 -12.19
CA SER A 82 3.68 13.30 -11.78
C SER A 82 2.76 12.31 -12.51
N GLY A 83 1.59 12.76 -12.95
CA GLY A 83 0.52 11.91 -13.49
C GLY A 83 -0.26 11.16 -12.41
N ASP A 84 -0.24 11.65 -11.17
CA ASP A 84 -0.99 11.09 -10.06
C ASP A 84 -2.29 11.87 -9.83
N ILE A 85 -3.27 11.22 -9.21
CA ILE A 85 -4.47 11.89 -8.71
C ILE A 85 -4.54 11.81 -7.19
N TYR A 86 -5.03 12.89 -6.59
CA TYR A 86 -5.34 12.99 -5.18
C TYR A 86 -6.85 13.14 -5.06
N ILE A 87 -7.43 12.35 -4.17
CA ILE A 87 -8.88 12.30 -3.99
C ILE A 87 -9.25 12.52 -2.54
N LYS A 88 -10.36 13.22 -2.32
CA LYS A 88 -10.93 13.40 -0.99
C LYS A 88 -12.44 13.30 -1.07
N PRO A 89 -13.08 12.36 -0.35
CA PRO A 89 -14.52 12.38 -0.17
C PRO A 89 -15.03 13.74 0.34
N THR A 90 -16.07 14.28 -0.30
CA THR A 90 -16.63 15.59 0.05
C THR A 90 -17.80 15.50 1.02
N VAL A 91 -18.42 14.32 1.10
CA VAL A 91 -19.54 14.04 2.01
C VAL A 91 -19.06 13.24 3.21
N ALA A 92 -19.56 13.58 4.41
CA ALA A 92 -19.26 12.88 5.64
C ALA A 92 -20.56 12.63 6.43
N PRO A 93 -20.87 11.38 6.83
CA PRO A 93 -20.15 10.15 6.51
C PRO A 93 -20.43 9.65 5.08
N LEU A 94 -19.39 9.36 4.30
CA LEU A 94 -19.53 8.67 3.02
C LEU A 94 -19.52 7.16 3.26
N VAL A 95 -20.66 6.52 3.01
CA VAL A 95 -20.86 5.06 3.19
C VAL A 95 -21.01 4.30 1.87
N LYS A 96 -21.21 5.01 0.74
CA LYS A 96 -21.29 4.38 -0.58
C LYS A 96 -19.91 4.32 -1.24
N PRO A 97 -19.62 3.29 -2.05
CA PRO A 97 -18.45 3.28 -2.92
C PRO A 97 -18.46 4.46 -3.91
N LEU A 98 -17.27 4.93 -4.26
CA LEU A 98 -17.05 5.95 -5.29
C LEU A 98 -16.55 5.30 -6.57
N ASN A 99 -17.07 5.74 -7.71
CA ASN A 99 -16.61 5.32 -9.02
C ASN A 99 -15.76 6.41 -9.67
N LEU A 100 -14.60 6.03 -10.20
CA LEU A 100 -13.83 6.86 -11.10
C LEU A 100 -13.48 6.11 -12.37
N PHE A 101 -13.37 6.83 -13.47
CA PHE A 101 -12.82 6.36 -14.72
C PHE A 101 -11.53 7.11 -14.99
N ILE A 102 -10.45 6.38 -15.22
CA ILE A 102 -9.14 6.97 -15.54
C ILE A 102 -8.67 6.47 -16.90
N ALA A 103 -8.03 7.37 -17.65
CA ALA A 103 -7.31 7.03 -18.87
C ALA A 103 -5.84 7.47 -18.72
N THR A 104 -4.93 6.61 -19.16
CA THR A 104 -3.49 6.85 -19.00
C THR A 104 -2.86 7.42 -20.27
N GLU A 105 -1.64 7.92 -20.14
CA GLU A 105 -0.85 8.38 -21.29
C GLU A 105 -0.50 7.25 -22.25
N LYS A 106 -0.26 6.03 -21.74
CA LYS A 106 -0.02 4.85 -22.58
C LYS A 106 -1.29 4.27 -23.22
N GLY A 107 -2.45 4.86 -22.95
CA GLY A 107 -3.72 4.50 -23.59
C GLY A 107 -4.53 3.44 -22.86
N PHE A 108 -4.13 3.03 -21.65
CA PHE A 108 -4.92 2.10 -20.84
C PHE A 108 -6.06 2.83 -20.14
N THR A 109 -7.15 2.09 -19.91
CA THR A 109 -8.34 2.60 -19.22
C THR A 109 -8.68 1.72 -18.02
N TYR A 110 -9.12 2.34 -16.92
CA TYR A 110 -9.55 1.61 -15.72
C TYR A 110 -10.83 2.23 -15.13
N GLN A 111 -11.68 1.37 -14.61
CA GLN A 111 -12.74 1.78 -13.68
C GLN A 111 -12.26 1.52 -12.26
N LEU A 112 -12.23 2.55 -11.42
CA LEU A 112 -11.87 2.44 -10.01
C LEU A 112 -13.15 2.37 -9.17
N LEU A 113 -13.28 1.31 -8.39
CA LEU A 113 -14.29 1.20 -7.34
C LEU A 113 -13.61 1.44 -5.99
N LEU A 114 -13.82 2.61 -5.42
CA LEU A 114 -13.17 3.02 -4.17
C LEU A 114 -14.14 2.85 -3.01
N VAL A 115 -13.69 2.19 -1.95
CA VAL A 115 -14.47 1.95 -0.74
C VAL A 115 -13.96 2.88 0.36
N PRO A 116 -14.74 3.90 0.76
CA PRO A 116 -14.37 4.78 1.85
C PRO A 116 -14.43 4.06 3.19
N GLU A 117 -13.36 4.14 3.96
CA GLU A 117 -13.26 3.58 5.32
C GLU A 117 -12.70 4.62 6.29
N ASN A 118 -12.95 4.42 7.59
CA ASN A 118 -12.35 5.25 8.64
C ASN A 118 -10.89 4.84 8.89
N VAL A 119 -10.06 5.05 7.87
CA VAL A 119 -8.62 4.80 7.84
C VAL A 119 -7.89 6.11 7.56
N PRO A 120 -6.60 6.23 7.93
CA PRO A 120 -5.77 7.35 7.52
C PRO A 120 -5.61 7.45 6.00
N SER A 121 -4.92 8.49 5.54
CA SER A 121 -4.52 8.64 4.13
C SER A 121 -3.91 7.36 3.53
N GLU A 122 -4.45 6.94 2.39
CA GLU A 122 -4.03 5.76 1.65
C GLU A 122 -3.28 6.13 0.36
N GLN A 123 -2.28 5.31 0.00
CA GLN A 123 -1.65 5.35 -1.32
C GLN A 123 -2.02 4.11 -2.11
N ILE A 124 -2.51 4.30 -3.34
CA ILE A 124 -2.94 3.23 -4.22
C ILE A 124 -2.03 3.25 -5.45
N LEU A 125 -1.32 2.16 -5.67
CA LEU A 125 -0.44 1.97 -6.82
C LEU A 125 -1.01 0.89 -7.75
N ILE A 126 -1.44 1.29 -8.94
CA ILE A 126 -1.96 0.38 -9.95
C ILE A 126 -0.79 -0.12 -10.81
N ARG A 127 -0.70 -1.44 -10.98
CA ARG A 127 0.31 -2.13 -11.78
C ARG A 127 -0.34 -2.84 -12.94
N ASN A 128 0.06 -2.48 -14.15
CA ASN A 128 -0.34 -3.16 -15.37
C ASN A 128 0.89 -3.78 -16.05
N ALA A 129 0.85 -5.09 -16.29
CA ALA A 129 1.96 -5.82 -16.89
C ALA A 129 2.30 -5.34 -18.31
N ASP A 130 1.29 -4.99 -19.10
CA ASP A 130 1.47 -4.51 -20.49
C ASP A 130 2.11 -3.12 -20.51
N ALA A 131 1.75 -2.26 -19.55
CA ALA A 131 2.39 -0.96 -19.36
C ALA A 131 3.88 -1.10 -19.01
N LEU A 132 4.24 -2.14 -18.23
CA LEU A 132 5.62 -2.44 -17.86
C LEU A 132 6.42 -3.02 -19.03
N ALA A 133 5.82 -3.91 -19.83
CA ALA A 133 6.48 -4.49 -21.00
C ALA A 133 6.88 -3.41 -22.03
N GLY A 134 5.96 -2.48 -22.33
CA GLY A 134 6.24 -1.36 -23.25
C GLY A 134 7.36 -0.42 -22.78
N SER A 135 7.61 -0.34 -21.46
CA SER A 135 8.73 0.45 -20.90
C SER A 135 10.10 -0.24 -21.04
N ALA A 136 10.13 -1.58 -21.11
CA ALA A 136 11.37 -2.33 -21.28
C ALA A 136 11.88 -2.30 -22.73
N GLU A 137 10.97 -2.22 -23.71
CA GLU A 137 11.31 -2.21 -25.14
C GLU A 137 11.93 -0.88 -25.61
N ALA A 138 11.68 0.23 -24.91
CA ALA A 138 12.29 1.53 -25.18
C ALA A 138 13.80 1.63 -24.85
N ARG A 139 14.45 0.53 -24.42
CA ARG A 139 15.91 0.49 -24.20
C ARG A 139 16.65 0.38 -25.54
N PRO A 140 17.46 1.38 -25.96
CA PRO A 140 18.21 1.30 -27.22
C PRO A 140 19.42 0.37 -27.04
N GLY A 141 19.24 -0.93 -27.30
CA GLY A 141 20.26 -1.96 -27.17
C GLY A 141 20.57 -2.65 -28.50
N LYS A 142 21.73 -2.31 -29.09
CA LYS A 142 22.39 -2.93 -30.26
C LYS A 142 21.81 -2.60 -31.64
N ARG A 143 22.16 -1.40 -32.11
CA ARG A 143 22.38 -1.11 -33.53
C ARG A 143 23.33 -2.17 -34.11
N LYS A 144 22.79 -3.11 -34.90
CA LYS A 144 23.54 -4.08 -35.69
C LYS A 144 24.53 -3.28 -36.55
N ARG A 145 25.81 -3.25 -36.15
CA ARG A 145 26.90 -2.66 -36.94
C ARG A 145 26.97 -3.43 -38.25
N ARG A 146 26.31 -2.91 -39.28
CA ARG A 146 26.49 -3.35 -40.66
C ARG A 146 27.94 -3.01 -41.01
N SER A 147 28.81 -4.01 -40.97
CA SER A 147 30.19 -3.93 -41.41
C SER A 147 30.19 -3.54 -42.89
N THR A 148 30.55 -2.31 -43.20
CA THR A 148 31.02 -1.93 -44.53
C THR A 148 32.32 -2.69 -44.79
N PRO A 149 32.44 -3.46 -45.88
CA PRO A 149 33.75 -3.84 -46.36
C PRO A 149 34.41 -2.59 -46.95
N ARG A 150 35.57 -2.25 -46.41
CA ARG A 150 36.47 -1.21 -46.89
C ARG A 150 37.52 -1.87 -47.79
N SER A 151 37.78 -1.25 -48.94
CA SER A 151 38.95 -1.46 -49.82
C SER A 151 38.90 -2.73 -50.69
N SER A 152 39.35 -2.76 -51.96
CA SER A 152 40.44 -1.98 -52.56
C SER A 152 40.27 -1.78 -54.07
N LYS A 153 40.76 -0.62 -54.54
CA LYS A 153 41.18 -0.36 -55.92
C LYS A 153 42.13 -1.46 -56.41
N SER A 154 42.00 -1.88 -57.67
CA SER A 154 43.02 -1.60 -58.69
C SER A 154 42.43 -1.73 -60.09
#